data_AF-A0A6M3JNR9-F1
#
_entry.id   AF-A0A6M3JNR9-F1
#
_cell.length_a   1.000
_cell.length_b   1.000
_cell.length_c   1.000
_cell.angle_alpha   90.00
_cell.angle_beta   90.00
_cell.angle_gamma   90.00
#
_symmetry.space_group_name_H-M   'P 1'
#
loop_
_entity.id
_entity.type
_entity.pdbx_description
1 polymer ?
#
loop_
_entity_poly.entity_id
_entity_poly.type
_entity_poly.pdbx_seq_one_letter_code
_entity_poly.pdbx_strand_id
1 'polypeptide(L)' 'MRNTNSDCYIPTNKCTHQYWECLICKHIFCTYHTHVTAKGVNVECWHCEALRVTELRRIDK' A
#
# COMPACT_ATOMS: atom_id res chain seq x y z
N MET A 1 -15.92 -16.27 17.39
CA MET A 1 -15.82 -15.82 16.00
C MET A 1 -14.79 -14.71 15.95
N ARG A 2 -13.56 -15.00 15.52
CA ARG A 2 -12.48 -14.02 15.45
C ARG A 2 -12.40 -13.56 14.00
N ASN A 3 -13.03 -12.43 13.70
CA ASN A 3 -13.06 -11.87 12.35
C ASN A 3 -11.74 -11.13 12.11
N THR A 4 -10.65 -11.88 11.90
CA THR A 4 -9.35 -11.32 11.51
C THR A 4 -9.36 -11.17 9.99
N ASN A 5 -9.95 -10.08 9.51
CA ASN A 5 -9.85 -9.64 8.12
C ASN A 5 -8.42 -9.13 7.86
N SER A 6 -7.41 -9.98 8.09
CA SER A 6 -6.00 -9.73 7.79
C SER A 6 -5.74 -9.94 6.29
N ASP A 7 -6.68 -9.52 5.46
CA ASP A 7 -6.60 -9.68 4.01
C ASP A 7 -5.95 -8.45 3.40
N CYS A 8 -5.17 -8.68 2.34
CA CYS A 8 -4.59 -7.59 1.59
C CYS A 8 -5.73 -6.75 0.99
N TYR A 9 -5.60 -5.43 1.10
CA TYR A 9 -6.48 -4.46 0.45
C TYR A 9 -6.64 -4.71 -1.06
N ILE A 10 -5.63 -5.31 -1.69
CA ILE A 10 -5.71 -5.78 -3.07
C ILE A 10 -6.15 -7.25 -3.07
N PRO A 11 -7.37 -7.56 -3.55
CA PRO A 11 -7.88 -8.92 -3.55
C PRO A 11 -7.14 -9.74 -4.62
N THR A 12 -6.17 -10.56 -4.20
CA THR A 12 -5.48 -11.51 -5.09
C THR A 12 -5.21 -12.83 -4.39
N ASN A 13 -5.24 -13.92 -5.16
CA ASN A 13 -4.99 -15.27 -4.66
C ASN A 13 -3.49 -15.55 -4.38
N LYS A 14 -2.61 -14.54 -4.48
CA LYS A 14 -1.15 -14.70 -4.39
C LYS A 14 -0.54 -14.22 -3.07
N CYS A 15 -1.33 -13.66 -2.16
CA CYS A 15 -0.78 -13.16 -0.89
C CYS A 15 -0.47 -14.31 0.08
N THR A 16 0.80 -14.44 0.47
CA THR A 16 1.27 -15.47 1.40
C THR A 16 1.60 -14.87 2.77
N HIS A 17 0.62 -14.79 3.68
CA HIS A 17 0.69 -14.55 5.14
C HIS A 17 1.60 -13.43 5.73
N GLN A 18 2.46 -12.77 4.96
CA GLN A 18 3.27 -11.63 5.38
C GLN A 18 2.59 -10.37 4.90
N TYR A 19 2.21 -9.55 5.87
CA TYR A 19 1.50 -8.31 5.65
C TYR A 19 2.23 -7.14 6.30
N TRP A 20 2.00 -5.97 5.76
CA TRP A 20 2.48 -4.70 6.28
C TRP A 20 1.35 -3.66 6.16
N GLU A 21 1.37 -2.66 7.02
CA GLU A 21 0.36 -1.60 7.04
C GLU A 21 0.95 -0.33 6.40
N CYS A 22 0.21 0.27 5.46
CA CYS A 22 0.56 1.58 4.93
C CYS A 22 0.39 2.65 6.03
N LEU A 23 1.45 3.40 6.33
CA LEU A 23 1.38 4.42 7.38
C LEU A 23 0.47 5.60 7.02
N ILE A 24 0.20 5.81 5.73
CA ILE A 24 -0.63 6.90 5.20
C ILE A 24 -2.12 6.53 5.23
N CYS A 25 -2.52 5.46 4.53
CA CYS A 25 -3.93 5.10 4.40
C CYS A 25 -4.41 4.01 5.38
N LYS A 26 -3.51 3.48 6.22
CA LYS A 26 -3.82 2.46 7.26
C LYS A 26 -4.40 1.15 6.73
N HIS A 27 -4.30 0.92 5.42
CA HIS A 27 -4.67 -0.35 4.80
C HIS A 27 -3.54 -1.36 4.89
N ILE A 28 -3.92 -2.64 4.98
CA ILE A 28 -3.00 -3.78 5.06
C ILE A 28 -2.69 -4.28 3.64
N PHE A 29 -1.42 -4.49 3.36
CA PHE A 29 -0.93 -5.00 2.08
C PHE A 29 -0.06 -6.23 2.31
N CYS A 30 -0.11 -7.20 1.39
CA CYS A 30 0.81 -8.32 1.45
C CYS A 30 2.17 -7.95 0.85
N THR A 31 3.21 -8.73 1.19
CA THR A 31 4.57 -8.47 0.71
C THR A 31 4.72 -8.51 -0.81
N TYR A 32 3.87 -9.25 -1.52
CA TYR A 32 3.82 -9.22 -3.00
C TYR A 32 3.37 -7.88 -3.58
N HIS A 33 2.64 -7.08 -2.80
CA HIS A 33 2.21 -5.73 -3.18
C HIS A 33 3.06 -4.65 -2.49
N THR A 34 4.25 -5.02 -2.03
CA THR A 34 5.27 -4.04 -1.62
C THR A 34 5.83 -3.34 -2.85
N HIS A 35 6.14 -2.07 -2.68
CA HIS A 35 6.96 -1.31 -3.60
C HIS A 35 7.94 -0.50 -2.75
N VAL A 36 9.11 -0.26 -3.32
CA VAL A 36 10.12 0.62 -2.72
C VAL A 36 9.72 2.03 -3.11
N THR A 37 9.43 2.87 -2.12
CA THR A 37 9.12 4.28 -2.39
C THR A 37 10.41 5.07 -2.29
N ALA A 38 10.40 6.31 -2.78
CA ALA A 38 11.55 7.21 -2.63
C ALA A 38 11.96 7.45 -1.15
N LYS A 39 11.07 7.15 -0.19
CA LYS A 39 11.31 7.27 1.26
C LYS A 39 11.81 5.98 1.92
N GLY A 40 11.97 4.90 1.14
CA GLY A 40 12.39 3.59 1.62
C GLY A 40 11.33 2.50 1.39
N VAL A 41 11.62 1.30 1.90
CA VAL A 41 10.74 0.13 1.74
C VAL A 41 9.58 0.23 2.73
N ASN A 42 8.33 0.10 2.25
CA ASN A 42 7.10 -0.06 3.06
C ASN A 42 6.60 1.15 3.88
N VAL A 43 6.97 2.39 3.53
CA VAL A 43 6.45 3.59 4.25
C VAL A 43 5.05 4.01 3.76
N GLU A 44 4.82 3.93 2.44
CA GLU A 44 3.56 4.31 1.78
C GLU A 44 3.14 3.20 0.81
N CYS A 45 1.85 3.12 0.42
CA CYS A 45 1.33 2.20 -0.59
C CYS A 45 1.37 2.79 -2.01
N TRP A 46 1.36 1.95 -3.05
CA TRP A 46 1.50 2.40 -4.44
C TRP A 46 0.38 3.36 -4.84
N HIS A 47 -0.80 3.18 -4.24
CA HIS A 47 -1.94 4.07 -4.43
C HIS A 47 -1.68 5.46 -3.83
N CYS A 48 -1.16 5.51 -2.59
CA CYS A 48 -0.77 6.77 -1.96
C CYS A 48 0.37 7.46 -2.74
N GLU A 49 1.35 6.70 -3.23
CA GLU A 49 2.40 7.23 -4.09
C GLU A 49 1.83 7.81 -5.39
N ALA A 50 0.96 7.06 -6.08
CA ALA A 50 0.35 7.49 -7.33
C ALA A 50 -0.50 8.76 -7.17
N LEU A 51 -1.26 8.87 -6.08
CA LEU A 51 -2.03 10.08 -5.75
C LEU A 51 -1.10 11.27 -5.56
N ARG A 52 -0.05 11.13 -4.73
CA ARG A 52 0.93 12.19 -4.50
C ARG A 52 1.62 12.64 -5.79
N VAL A 53 2.05 11.69 -6.63
CA VAL A 53 2.69 12.00 -7.93
C VAL A 53 1.72 12.72 -8.87
N THR A 54 0.44 12.33 -8.86
CA THR A 54 -0.59 12.98 -9.68
C THR A 54 -0.90 14.38 -9.18
N GLU A 55 -0.95 14.60 -7.87
CA GLU A 55 -1.14 15.93 -7.27
C GLU A 55 0.03 16.86 -7.56
N LEU A 56 1.27 16.38 -7.45
CA LEU A 56 2.45 17.18 -7.82
C LEU A 56 2.36 17.66 -9.28
N ARG A 57 2.00 16.78 -10.22
CA ARG A 57 1.82 17.14 -11.63
C ARG A 57 0.69 18.13 -11.90
N ARG A 58 -0.27 18.28 -10.98
CA ARG A 58 -1.34 19.28 -11.08
C ARG A 58 -0.91 20.65 -10.60
N ILE A 59 0.08 20.72 -9.70
CA ILE A 59 0.62 21.97 -9.18
C ILE A 59 1.58 22.62 -10.19
N ASP A 60 2.23 21.80 -11.03
CA ASP A 60 3.13 22.25 -12.11
C ASP A 60 2.40 22.67 -13.43
N LYS A 61 1.08 22.88 -13.40
CA LYS A 61 0.29 23.37 -14.55
C LYS A 61 -0.41 24.68 -14.22
#